data_AF-A0A524K0Q1-F1
#
_entry.id   AF-A0A524K0Q1-F1
#
_cell.length_a   1.000
_cell.length_b   1.000
_cell.length_c   1.000
_cell.angle_alpha   90.00
_cell.angle_beta   90.00
_cell.angle_gamma   90.00
#
_symmetry.space_group_name_H-M   'P 1'
#
loop_
_entity.id
_entity.type
_entity.pdbx_description
1 polymer ?
#
loop_
_entity_poly.entity_id
_entity_poly.type
_entity_poly.pdbx_seq_one_letter_code
_entity_poly.pdbx_strand_id
1 'polypeptide(L)'
;RIGTNQMHSILEKITKGTGTDEDLAKLEKIGHAMMRASLCGLGQTAPNPTLATINRFREEYIEHIKQHRCRAGKCKDLVVFEINKEKCIGCGVCARKCPVNCIPGDKTQKYTIDATKCIKCGECFKVCKFGAVLKS
;
A
#
# COMPACT_ATOMS: atom_id res chain seq x y z
N ARG A 1 -8.77 -25.68 4.75
CA ARG A 1 -8.89 -24.25 5.15
C ARG A 1 -8.98 -23.37 3.89
N ILE A 2 -10.04 -23.53 3.10
CA ILE A 2 -10.12 -22.96 1.74
C ILE A 2 -10.55 -21.48 1.77
N GLY A 3 -11.57 -21.14 2.58
CA GLY A 3 -12.11 -19.78 2.64
C GLY A 3 -11.11 -18.72 3.07
N THR A 4 -10.33 -18.95 4.14
CA THR A 4 -9.29 -18.00 4.58
C THR A 4 -8.22 -17.77 3.53
N ASN A 5 -7.82 -18.82 2.80
CA ASN A 5 -6.82 -18.69 1.74
C ASN A 5 -7.37 -17.87 0.58
N GLN A 6 -8.63 -18.09 0.18
CA GLN A 6 -9.28 -17.28 -0.85
C GLN A 6 -9.39 -15.81 -0.44
N MET A 7 -9.80 -15.52 0.80
CA MET A 7 -9.85 -14.16 1.32
C MET A 7 -8.45 -13.51 1.32
N HIS A 8 -7.42 -14.25 1.73
CA HIS A 8 -6.04 -13.77 1.71
C HIS A 8 -5.58 -13.42 0.30
N SER A 9 -5.81 -14.29 -0.69
CA SER A 9 -5.46 -14.01 -2.08
C SER A 9 -6.15 -12.77 -2.64
N ILE A 10 -7.42 -12.54 -2.27
CA ILE A 10 -8.14 -11.33 -2.67
C ILE A 10 -7.55 -10.08 -2.00
N LEU A 11 -7.28 -10.14 -0.69
CA LEU A 11 -6.63 -9.04 0.02
C LEU A 11 -5.26 -8.72 -0.59
N GLU A 12 -4.47 -9.73 -0.97
CA GLU A 12 -3.21 -9.50 -1.67
C GLU A 12 -3.41 -8.73 -2.98
N LYS A 13 -4.40 -9.10 -3.82
CA LYS A 13 -4.70 -8.36 -5.06
C LYS A 13 -5.00 -6.90 -4.78
N ILE A 14 -5.83 -6.62 -3.78
CA ILE A 14 -6.19 -5.25 -3.38
C ILE A 14 -4.95 -4.48 -2.92
N THR A 15 -4.10 -5.08 -2.08
CA THR A 15 -2.86 -4.42 -1.61
C THR A 15 -1.81 -4.21 -2.70
N LYS A 16 -1.87 -4.97 -3.80
CA LYS A 16 -1.01 -4.82 -4.98
C LYS A 16 -1.59 -3.85 -6.02
N GLY A 17 -2.78 -3.31 -5.79
CA GLY A 17 -3.47 -2.42 -6.73
C GLY A 17 -4.09 -3.12 -7.94
N THR A 18 -4.22 -4.45 -7.90
CA THR A 18 -4.84 -5.26 -8.97
C THR A 18 -6.18 -5.85 -8.55
N GLY A 19 -6.80 -5.31 -7.49
CA GLY A 19 -8.12 -5.69 -7.02
C GLY A 19 -9.22 -4.94 -7.76
N THR A 20 -10.42 -5.50 -7.82
CA THR A 20 -11.60 -4.88 -8.44
C THR A 20 -12.78 -4.74 -7.47
N ASP A 21 -13.83 -4.02 -7.88
CA ASP A 21 -15.07 -3.94 -7.09
C ASP A 21 -15.70 -5.35 -6.89
N GLU A 22 -15.57 -6.25 -7.88
CA GLU A 22 -16.03 -7.64 -7.78
C GLU A 22 -15.23 -8.44 -6.76
N ASP A 23 -13.92 -8.19 -6.65
CA ASP A 23 -13.08 -8.82 -5.62
C ASP A 23 -13.56 -8.44 -4.22
N LEU A 24 -13.92 -7.17 -4.00
CA LEU A 24 -14.47 -6.70 -2.72
C LEU A 24 -15.79 -7.38 -2.40
N ALA A 25 -16.72 -7.44 -3.36
CA ALA A 25 -17.99 -8.15 -3.20
C ALA A 25 -17.78 -9.66 -2.91
N LYS A 26 -16.79 -10.27 -3.56
CA LYS A 26 -16.41 -11.68 -3.34
C LYS A 26 -15.84 -11.90 -1.95
N LEU A 27 -15.04 -10.97 -1.42
CA LEU A 27 -14.51 -10.99 -0.06
C LEU A 27 -15.66 -11.04 0.97
N GLU A 28 -16.66 -10.17 0.81
CA GLU A 28 -17.86 -10.12 1.66
C GLU A 28 -18.67 -11.42 1.58
N LYS A 29 -18.87 -11.94 0.35
CA LYS A 29 -19.60 -13.20 0.12
C LYS A 29 -18.91 -14.39 0.79
N ILE A 30 -17.60 -14.53 0.64
CA ILE A 30 -16.83 -15.62 1.27
C ILE A 30 -16.89 -15.50 2.79
N GLY A 31 -16.70 -14.29 3.33
CA GLY A 31 -16.74 -14.06 4.77
C GLY A 31 -18.09 -14.47 5.39
N HIS A 32 -19.20 -14.01 4.82
CA HIS A 32 -20.53 -14.38 5.32
C HIS A 32 -20.83 -15.87 5.14
N ALA A 33 -20.36 -16.50 4.07
CA ALA A 33 -20.50 -17.95 3.89
C ALA A 33 -19.72 -18.72 4.96
N MET A 34 -18.48 -18.31 5.26
CA MET A 34 -17.67 -18.92 6.31
C MET A 34 -18.33 -18.81 7.70
N MET A 35 -18.92 -17.66 8.03
CA MET A 35 -19.63 -17.46 9.30
C MET A 35 -20.78 -18.46 9.49
N ARG A 36 -21.54 -18.76 8.43
CA ARG A 36 -22.73 -19.62 8.50
C ARG A 36 -22.45 -21.10 8.28
N ALA A 37 -21.45 -21.45 7.47
CA ALA A 37 -21.24 -22.82 7.01
C ALA A 37 -20.09 -23.56 7.71
N SER A 38 -19.28 -22.86 8.51
CA SER A 38 -18.16 -23.51 9.21
C SER A 38 -18.64 -24.32 10.41
N LEU A 39 -18.08 -25.52 10.58
CA LEU A 39 -18.42 -26.46 11.66
C LEU A 39 -17.75 -26.11 13.01
N CYS A 40 -16.74 -25.24 13.01
CA CYS A 40 -16.02 -24.83 14.22
C CYS A 40 -16.07 -23.31 14.42
N GLY A 41 -16.07 -22.87 15.68
CA GLY A 41 -16.13 -21.44 16.03
C GLY A 41 -14.96 -20.63 15.46
N LEU A 42 -13.77 -21.24 15.31
CA LEU A 42 -12.65 -20.59 14.65
C LEU A 42 -12.94 -20.30 13.17
N GLY A 43 -13.54 -21.25 12.45
CA GLY A 43 -13.92 -21.06 11.04
C GLY A 43 -15.01 -20.00 10.89
N GLN A 44 -15.94 -19.95 11.83
CA GLN A 44 -17.02 -18.97 11.86
C GLN A 44 -16.52 -17.54 12.15
N THR A 45 -15.53 -17.39 13.02
CA THR A 45 -15.02 -16.07 13.47
C THR A 45 -13.80 -15.58 12.67
N ALA A 46 -13.12 -16.47 11.94
CA ALA A 46 -11.98 -16.12 11.08
C ALA A 46 -12.22 -14.95 10.10
N PRO A 47 -13.40 -14.78 9.46
CA PRO A 47 -13.62 -13.66 8.54
C PRO A 47 -13.93 -12.34 9.23
N ASN A 48 -14.22 -12.33 10.54
CA ASN A 48 -14.69 -11.14 11.26
C ASN A 48 -13.76 -9.93 11.14
N PRO A 49 -12.42 -10.05 11.28
CA PRO A 49 -11.53 -8.90 11.13
C PRO A 49 -11.68 -8.23 9.77
N THR A 50 -11.75 -9.02 8.70
CA THR A 50 -11.87 -8.52 7.33
C THR A 50 -13.25 -7.90 7.07
N LEU A 51 -14.33 -8.53 7.52
CA LEU A 51 -15.68 -7.98 7.35
C LEU A 51 -15.86 -6.67 8.13
N ALA A 52 -15.32 -6.61 9.35
CA ALA A 52 -15.37 -5.40 10.17
C ALA A 52 -14.62 -4.24 9.52
N THR A 53 -13.44 -4.49 8.93
CA THR A 53 -12.67 -3.44 8.24
C THR A 53 -13.35 -2.99 6.96
N ILE A 54 -13.96 -3.90 6.17
CA ILE A 54 -14.76 -3.50 5.00
C ILE A 54 -15.91 -2.59 5.43
N ASN A 55 -16.63 -2.95 6.49
CA ASN A 55 -17.79 -2.17 6.94
C ASN A 55 -17.38 -0.77 7.45
N ARG A 56 -16.31 -0.69 8.25
CA ARG A 56 -15.90 0.57 8.89
C ARG A 56 -15.02 1.46 8.01
N PHE A 57 -14.27 0.86 7.08
CA PHE A 57 -13.26 1.54 6.27
C PHE A 57 -13.41 1.24 4.78
N ARG A 58 -14.64 1.06 4.29
CA ARG A 58 -14.92 0.71 2.89
C ARG A 58 -14.21 1.62 1.89
N GLU A 59 -14.20 2.92 2.17
CA GLU A 59 -13.52 3.92 1.34
C GLU A 59 -12.03 3.64 1.18
N GLU A 60 -11.36 3.10 2.21
CA GLU A 60 -9.94 2.72 2.08
C GLU A 60 -9.75 1.57 1.08
N TYR A 61 -10.65 0.58 1.06
CA TYR A 61 -10.62 -0.48 0.05
C TYR A 61 -10.85 0.09 -1.35
N ILE A 62 -11.82 1.01 -1.49
CA ILE A 62 -12.14 1.65 -2.76
C ILE A 62 -10.95 2.48 -3.27
N GLU A 63 -10.21 3.19 -2.40
CA GLU A 63 -8.99 3.89 -2.79
C GLU A 63 -7.91 2.96 -3.36
N HIS A 64 -7.74 1.77 -2.78
CA HIS A 64 -6.80 0.78 -3.31
C HIS A 64 -7.22 0.27 -4.69
N ILE A 65 -8.53 0.09 -4.90
CA ILE A 65 -9.11 -0.45 -6.14
C ILE A 65 -9.14 0.60 -7.26
N LYS A 66 -9.63 1.81 -6.97
CA LYS A 66 -9.92 2.84 -7.99
C LYS A 66 -8.82 3.87 -8.15
N GLN A 67 -8.13 4.22 -7.06
CA GLN A 67 -7.10 5.26 -7.07
C GLN A 67 -5.68 4.67 -7.03
N HIS A 68 -5.55 3.35 -6.90
CA HIS A 68 -4.27 2.66 -6.75
C HIS A 68 -3.38 3.28 -5.66
N ARG A 69 -4.00 3.70 -4.57
CA ARG A 69 -3.35 4.48 -3.51
C ARG A 69 -3.63 3.88 -2.14
N CYS A 70 -2.62 3.85 -1.28
CA CYS A 70 -2.76 3.46 0.12
C CYS A 70 -2.53 4.65 1.03
N ARG A 71 -3.60 5.26 1.56
CA ARG A 71 -3.50 6.41 2.49
C ARG A 71 -2.66 6.14 3.74
N ALA A 72 -2.69 4.90 4.25
CA ALA A 72 -1.86 4.48 5.39
C ALA A 72 -0.37 4.33 5.01
N GLY A 73 -0.09 4.24 3.72
CA GLY A 73 1.22 4.02 3.13
C GLY A 73 1.89 2.76 3.66
N LYS A 74 1.12 1.67 3.77
CA LYS A 74 1.56 0.34 4.21
C LYS A 74 1.71 -0.64 3.06
N CYS A 75 0.87 -0.53 2.05
CA CYS A 75 0.93 -1.35 0.84
C CYS A 75 2.07 -0.86 -0.05
N LYS A 76 3.18 -1.59 -0.06
CA LYS A 76 4.41 -1.20 -0.78
C LYS A 76 4.15 -0.82 -2.23
N ASP A 77 3.28 -1.58 -2.92
CA ASP A 77 2.98 -1.38 -4.34
C ASP A 77 2.15 -0.13 -4.62
N LEU A 78 1.45 0.40 -3.62
CA LEU A 78 0.56 1.57 -3.74
C LEU A 78 1.10 2.81 -3.04
N VAL A 79 2.40 2.83 -2.78
CA VAL A 79 3.10 3.98 -2.22
C VAL A 79 3.96 4.61 -3.31
N VAL A 80 3.86 5.93 -3.43
CA VAL A 80 4.73 6.73 -4.30
C VAL A 80 5.58 7.65 -3.42
N PHE A 81 6.86 7.77 -3.80
CA PHE A 81 7.79 8.69 -3.15
C PHE A 81 8.14 9.81 -4.10
N GLU A 82 7.98 11.04 -3.64
CA GLU A 82 8.28 12.25 -4.40
C GLU A 82 9.14 13.20 -3.58
N ILE A 83 9.89 14.09 -4.23
CA ILE A 83 10.70 15.10 -3.54
C ILE A 83 10.09 16.47 -3.81
N ASN A 84 9.64 17.13 -2.75
CA ASN A 84 9.27 18.54 -2.79
C ASN A 84 10.54 19.39 -2.93
N LYS A 85 10.67 20.08 -4.07
CA LYS A 85 11.86 20.88 -4.41
C LYS A 85 12.03 22.12 -3.52
N GLU A 86 10.94 22.68 -3.00
CA GLU A 86 10.97 23.86 -2.12
C GLU A 86 11.58 23.52 -0.76
N LYS A 87 11.25 22.34 -0.22
CA LYS A 87 11.83 21.84 1.05
C LYS A 87 13.20 21.18 0.87
N CYS A 88 13.53 20.75 -0.35
CA CYS A 88 14.77 20.05 -0.62
C CYS A 88 15.96 21.02 -0.58
N ILE A 89 16.83 20.89 0.41
CA ILE A 89 18.06 21.69 0.47
C ILE A 89 19.19 21.18 -0.44
N GLY A 90 19.03 20.03 -1.09
CA GLY A 90 20.04 19.46 -2.00
C GLY A 90 21.19 18.74 -1.30
N CYS A 91 20.97 18.15 -0.11
CA CYS A 91 22.02 17.48 0.67
C CYS A 91 22.45 16.10 0.14
N GLY A 92 21.69 15.50 -0.78
CA GLY A 92 22.03 14.24 -1.46
C GLY A 92 22.02 12.98 -0.59
N VAL A 93 21.58 13.05 0.67
CA VAL A 93 21.54 11.87 1.56
C VAL A 93 20.55 10.82 1.03
N CYS A 94 19.39 11.24 0.52
CA CYS A 94 18.40 10.33 -0.08
C CYS A 94 18.97 9.58 -1.29
N ALA A 95 19.68 10.27 -2.18
CA ALA A 95 20.30 9.67 -3.36
C ALA A 95 21.38 8.65 -2.98
N ARG A 96 22.28 8.99 -2.05
CA ARG A 96 23.34 8.08 -1.57
C ARG A 96 22.80 6.83 -0.87
N LYS A 97 21.62 6.94 -0.25
CA LYS A 97 20.98 5.82 0.45
C LYS A 97 20.02 5.02 -0.44
N CYS A 98 19.81 5.43 -1.68
CA CYS A 98 18.95 4.72 -2.61
C CYS A 98 19.64 3.42 -3.07
N PRO A 99 19.08 2.23 -2.80
CA PRO A 99 19.72 0.96 -3.17
C PRO A 99 19.76 0.72 -4.68
N VAL A 100 18.94 1.44 -5.46
CA VAL A 100 18.82 1.30 -6.92
C VAL A 100 19.24 2.58 -7.67
N ASN A 101 19.85 3.53 -6.97
CA ASN A 101 20.37 4.79 -7.54
C ASN A 101 19.36 5.53 -8.45
N CYS A 102 18.07 5.50 -8.10
CA CYS A 102 17.00 6.09 -8.91
C CYS A 102 16.68 7.55 -8.58
N ILE A 103 17.61 8.27 -7.93
CA ILE A 103 17.37 9.65 -7.46
C ILE A 103 18.41 10.60 -8.07
N PRO A 104 18.27 10.97 -9.36
CA PRO A 104 19.16 11.93 -10.00
C PRO A 104 19.01 13.35 -9.41
N GLY A 105 20.07 14.15 -9.54
CA GLY A 105 20.11 15.55 -9.16
C GLY A 105 21.35 15.93 -8.36
N ASP A 106 21.45 17.21 -8.02
CA ASP A 106 22.56 17.80 -7.28
C ASP A 106 22.08 18.97 -6.39
N LYS A 107 23.02 19.76 -5.85
CA LYS A 107 22.71 20.89 -4.96
C LYS A 107 21.94 22.02 -5.65
N THR A 108 22.19 22.26 -6.94
CA THR A 108 21.56 23.34 -7.72
C THR A 108 20.24 22.87 -8.34
N GLN A 109 20.24 21.72 -9.03
CA GLN A 109 19.06 21.17 -9.69
C GLN A 109 18.05 20.50 -8.74
N LYS A 110 18.49 20.20 -7.51
CA LYS A 110 17.77 19.41 -6.49
C LYS A 110 17.49 17.99 -6.97
N TYR A 111 17.17 17.13 -6.01
CA TYR A 111 16.94 15.71 -6.27
C TYR A 111 15.49 15.44 -6.70
N THR A 112 15.31 14.51 -7.63
CA THR A 112 14.00 13.99 -8.08
C THR A 112 14.05 12.46 -8.09
N ILE A 113 12.95 11.78 -7.80
CA ILE A 113 12.88 10.30 -7.82
C ILE A 113 12.36 9.85 -9.18
N ASP A 114 13.12 8.98 -9.84
CA ASP A 114 12.66 8.25 -11.02
C ASP A 114 11.75 7.09 -10.59
N ALA A 115 10.43 7.30 -10.74
CA ALA A 115 9.41 6.33 -10.34
C ALA A 115 9.51 5.00 -11.11
N THR A 116 10.06 5.01 -12.32
CA THR A 116 10.17 3.79 -13.16
C THR A 116 11.22 2.81 -12.63
N LYS A 117 12.24 3.32 -11.94
CA LYS A 117 13.32 2.52 -11.32
C LYS A 117 13.14 2.33 -9.82
N CYS A 118 12.24 3.09 -9.20
CA CYS A 118 12.04 3.08 -7.76
C CYS A 118 11.42 1.76 -7.29
N ILE A 119 12.15 1.00 -6.47
CA ILE A 119 11.65 -0.23 -5.85
C ILE A 119 10.83 0.01 -4.56
N LYS A 120 10.44 1.27 -4.30
CA LYS A 120 9.57 1.68 -3.18
C LYS A 120 10.05 1.20 -1.80
N CYS A 121 11.38 1.21 -1.56
CA CYS A 121 11.96 0.76 -0.29
C CYS A 121 11.78 1.75 0.87
N GLY A 122 11.52 3.03 0.57
CA GLY A 122 11.26 4.08 1.55
C GLY A 122 12.49 4.60 2.31
N GLU A 123 13.70 4.19 1.93
CA GLU A 123 14.92 4.67 2.61
C GLU A 123 15.11 6.18 2.44
N CYS A 124 14.83 6.72 1.25
CA CYS A 124 14.88 8.15 0.98
C CYS A 124 13.98 8.95 1.93
N PHE A 125 12.78 8.44 2.22
CA PHE A 125 11.82 9.05 3.14
C PHE A 125 12.34 9.07 4.57
N LYS A 126 12.89 7.94 5.05
CA LYS A 126 13.40 7.81 6.43
C LYS A 126 14.59 8.72 6.72
N VAL A 127 15.50 8.89 5.75
CA VAL A 127 16.74 9.65 5.96
C VAL A 127 16.58 11.15 5.76
N CYS A 128 15.46 11.61 5.21
CA CYS A 128 15.22 13.02 4.93
C CYS A 128 14.84 13.79 6.20
N LYS A 129 15.81 14.46 6.83
CA LYS A 129 15.59 15.29 8.03
C LYS A 129 14.76 16.57 7.79
N PHE A 130 14.59 16.96 6.53
CA PHE A 130 13.88 18.20 6.15
C PHE A 130 12.43 17.96 5.75
N GLY A 131 11.95 16.72 5.80
CA GLY A 131 10.60 16.37 5.34
C GLY A 131 10.36 16.71 3.86
N ALA A 132 11.42 16.73 3.06
CA ALA A 132 11.35 17.05 1.64
C ALA A 132 10.89 15.85 0.80
N VAL A 133 11.07 14.62 1.29
CA VAL A 133 10.55 13.42 0.64
C VAL A 133 9.12 13.22 1.13
N LEU A 134 8.16 13.26 0.22
CA LEU A 134 6.75 13.01 0.46
C LEU A 134 6.42 11.55 0.16
N LYS A 135 5.40 11.04 0.86
CA LYS A 135 4.86 9.69 0.69
C LYS A 135 3.36 9.83 0.40
N SER A 136 2.93 9.40 -0.78
CA SER A 136 1.53 9.42 -1.22
C SER A 136 0.98 8.01 -1.41
#